data_AF-A0A943FII5-F1
#
_entry.id   AF-A0A943FII5-F1
#
_cell.length_a   1.000
_cell.length_b   1.000
_cell.length_c   1.000
_cell.angle_alpha   90.00
_cell.angle_beta   90.00
_cell.angle_gamma   90.00
#
_symmetry.space_group_name_H-M   'P 1'
#
loop_
_entity.id
_entity.type
_entity.pdbx_description
1 polymer ?
#
loop_
_entity_poly.entity_id
_entity_poly.type
_entity_poly.pdbx_seq_one_letter_code
_entity_poly.pdbx_strand_id
1 'polypeptide(L)'
;MGFDVSFHPISPAEMDMWYFTPLEWVRQGQKDKVLDLAEQYGMEAFYAQKYLSVLQAGAAVEEQELFDKSHGFYLAVVQGFFLTYYYTRGSAFSFLIEEKPVYRRYTTPWCGVTPRAFPNPAENGIVENYCAGVYLAPAQVVQLLEDLERDPKVRSDLERQWCGDQLPVLVKALQAAREQERGLLEATEVVEPNPISPNESCSYSNLFHCDKDGVYLFLDTALKQLVQAMEESK
;
A
#
# COMPACT_ATOMS: atom_id res chain seq x y z
N MET A 1 7.63 6.81 16.86
CA MET A 1 6.73 7.32 15.79
C MET A 1 6.23 6.10 15.03
N GLY A 2 4.92 5.99 14.82
CA GLY A 2 4.37 4.88 14.01
C GLY A 2 4.68 5.09 12.54
N PHE A 3 4.52 4.03 11.74
CA PHE A 3 4.52 4.10 10.27
C PHE A 3 3.14 4.53 9.77
N ASP A 4 3.09 5.28 8.67
CA ASP A 4 1.87 5.45 7.89
C ASP A 4 1.78 4.30 6.90
N VAL A 5 0.85 3.39 7.14
CA VAL A 5 0.74 2.14 6.39
C VAL A 5 -0.48 2.20 5.50
N SER A 6 -0.31 1.75 4.27
CA SER A 6 -1.34 1.76 3.24
C SER A 6 -1.53 0.37 2.62
N PHE A 7 -2.76 0.09 2.19
CA PHE A 7 -3.16 -1.18 1.59
C PHE A 7 -3.81 -0.93 0.23
N HIS A 8 -3.29 -1.61 -0.78
CA HIS A 8 -3.53 -1.34 -2.19
C HIS A 8 -4.09 -2.60 -2.85
N PRO A 9 -5.41 -2.68 -3.12
CA PRO A 9 -5.97 -3.77 -3.91
C PRO A 9 -5.39 -3.78 -5.33
N ILE A 10 -4.68 -4.85 -5.70
CA ILE A 10 -4.06 -5.01 -7.02
C ILE A 10 -3.86 -6.48 -7.39
N SER A 11 -4.19 -6.83 -8.64
CA SER A 11 -3.90 -8.13 -9.23
C SER A 11 -2.54 -8.15 -9.95
N PRO A 12 -1.89 -9.31 -10.15
CA PRO A 12 -0.67 -9.39 -10.95
C PRO A 12 -0.83 -8.86 -12.37
N ALA A 13 -1.99 -9.08 -13.00
CA ALA A 13 -2.29 -8.55 -14.33
C ALA A 13 -2.31 -7.01 -14.35
N GLU A 14 -2.80 -6.38 -13.29
CA GLU A 14 -2.78 -4.93 -13.12
C GLU A 14 -1.39 -4.40 -12.79
N MET A 15 -0.57 -5.14 -12.04
CA MET A 15 0.85 -4.81 -11.86
C MET A 15 1.57 -4.76 -13.21
N ASP A 16 1.32 -5.74 -14.09
CA ASP A 16 1.88 -5.75 -15.43
C ASP A 16 1.36 -4.59 -16.29
N MET A 17 0.05 -4.35 -16.27
CA MET A 17 -0.61 -3.36 -17.11
C MET A 17 -0.28 -1.92 -16.71
N TRP A 18 -0.24 -1.62 -15.41
CA TRP A 18 -0.06 -0.26 -14.90
C TRP A 18 1.38 0.05 -14.50
N TYR A 19 2.23 -0.95 -14.26
CA TYR A 19 3.61 -0.69 -13.85
C TYR A 19 4.63 -1.31 -14.79
N PHE A 20 4.75 -2.64 -14.84
CA PHE A 20 5.88 -3.27 -15.52
C PHE A 20 5.91 -3.02 -17.04
N THR A 21 4.76 -3.08 -17.71
CA THR A 21 4.67 -2.80 -19.15
C THR A 21 4.93 -1.31 -19.45
N PRO A 22 4.29 -0.34 -18.77
CA PRO A 22 4.63 1.08 -18.89
C PRO A 22 6.09 1.40 -18.57
N LEU A 23 6.72 0.67 -17.64
CA LEU A 23 8.12 0.86 -17.29
C LEU A 23 9.05 0.57 -18.47
N GLU A 24 8.78 -0.49 -19.22
CA GLU A 24 9.50 -0.82 -20.45
C GLU A 24 9.29 0.24 -21.55
N TRP A 25 8.08 0.81 -21.67
CA TRP A 25 7.85 1.93 -22.59
C TRP A 25 8.71 3.13 -22.23
N VAL A 26 8.81 3.48 -20.95
CA VAL A 26 9.68 4.57 -20.49
C VAL A 26 11.15 4.29 -20.81
N ARG A 27 11.64 3.05 -20.57
CA ARG A 27 13.00 2.63 -20.94
C ARG A 27 13.27 2.74 -22.44
N GLN A 28 12.23 2.56 -23.27
CA GLN A 28 12.29 2.71 -24.73
C GLN A 28 12.03 4.15 -25.22
N GLY A 29 11.86 5.11 -24.31
CA GLY A 29 11.56 6.51 -24.65
C GLY A 29 10.12 6.76 -25.11
N GLN A 30 9.21 5.79 -24.99
CA GLN A 30 7.82 5.84 -25.43
C GLN A 30 6.89 6.42 -24.35
N LYS A 31 7.21 7.62 -23.86
CA LYS A 31 6.48 8.27 -22.75
C LYS A 31 5.03 8.60 -23.10
N ASP A 32 4.73 8.89 -24.36
CA ASP A 32 3.37 9.22 -24.80
C ASP A 32 2.39 8.07 -24.55
N LYS A 33 2.82 6.81 -24.72
CA LYS A 33 1.98 5.63 -24.42
C LYS A 33 1.55 5.56 -22.94
N VAL A 34 2.40 6.04 -22.04
CA VAL A 34 2.06 6.10 -20.60
C VAL A 34 0.97 7.14 -20.36
N LEU A 35 1.05 8.29 -21.03
CA LEU A 35 0.05 9.35 -20.91
C LEU A 35 -1.26 8.94 -21.57
N ASP A 36 -1.22 8.28 -22.73
CA ASP A 36 -2.40 7.73 -23.40
C ASP A 36 -3.10 6.68 -22.51
N LEU A 37 -2.31 5.80 -21.85
CA LEU A 37 -2.84 4.85 -20.88
C LEU A 37 -3.51 5.57 -19.71
N ALA A 38 -2.88 6.60 -19.13
CA ALA A 38 -3.46 7.36 -18.04
C ALA A 38 -4.78 8.04 -18.45
N GLU A 39 -4.82 8.64 -19.64
CA GLU A 39 -6.03 9.26 -20.19
C GLU A 39 -7.16 8.24 -20.43
N GLN A 40 -6.84 7.03 -20.91
CA GLN A 40 -7.82 5.95 -21.08
C GLN A 40 -8.53 5.59 -19.77
N TYR A 41 -7.83 5.70 -18.64
CA TYR A 41 -8.38 5.47 -17.30
C TYR A 41 -8.98 6.74 -16.66
N GLY A 42 -9.10 7.83 -17.43
CA GLY A 42 -9.69 9.08 -16.96
C GLY A 42 -8.83 9.83 -15.94
N MET A 43 -7.52 9.54 -15.90
CA MET A 43 -6.60 10.19 -14.97
C MET A 43 -6.39 11.65 -15.38
N GLU A 44 -6.56 12.58 -14.43
CA GLU A 44 -6.33 14.00 -14.68
C GLU A 44 -4.87 14.26 -15.09
N ALA A 45 -4.65 15.24 -15.98
CA ALA A 45 -3.32 15.54 -16.53
C ALA A 45 -2.24 15.75 -15.45
N PHE A 46 -2.59 16.37 -14.32
CA PHE A 46 -1.67 16.53 -13.19
C PHE A 46 -1.20 15.19 -12.61
N TYR A 47 -2.12 14.25 -12.38
CA TYR A 47 -1.79 12.92 -11.88
C TYR A 47 -1.11 12.05 -12.94
N ALA A 48 -1.50 12.18 -14.21
CA ALA A 48 -0.83 11.49 -15.32
C ALA A 48 0.67 11.84 -15.41
N GLN A 49 1.01 13.12 -15.19
CA GLN A 49 2.42 13.54 -15.12
C GLN A 49 3.14 12.94 -13.91
N LYS A 50 2.50 12.91 -12.74
CA LYS A 50 3.08 12.25 -11.54
C LYS A 50 3.29 10.74 -11.76
N TYR A 51 2.32 10.07 -12.36
CA TYR A 51 2.41 8.66 -12.73
C TYR A 51 3.61 8.41 -13.66
N LEU A 52 3.77 9.24 -14.70
CA LEU A 52 4.95 9.17 -15.58
C LEU A 52 6.26 9.43 -14.81
N SER A 53 6.29 10.36 -13.86
CA SER A 53 7.48 10.61 -13.03
C SER A 53 7.85 9.40 -12.16
N VAL A 54 6.88 8.70 -11.58
CA VAL A 54 7.12 7.47 -10.81
C VAL A 54 7.69 6.36 -11.70
N LEU A 55 7.17 6.20 -12.92
CA LEU A 55 7.73 5.25 -13.88
C LEU A 55 9.14 5.63 -14.33
N GLN A 56 9.45 6.92 -14.48
CA GLN A 56 10.81 7.37 -14.77
C GLN A 56 11.78 7.02 -13.64
N ALA A 57 11.36 7.20 -12.38
CA ALA A 57 12.14 6.77 -11.22
C ALA A 57 12.34 5.24 -11.23
N GLY A 58 11.26 4.48 -11.45
CA GLY A 58 11.33 3.02 -11.57
C GLY A 58 12.22 2.53 -12.72
N ALA A 59 12.25 3.25 -13.84
CA ALA A 59 13.07 2.89 -15.00
C ALA A 59 14.56 3.06 -14.74
N ALA A 60 14.91 3.92 -13.78
CA ALA A 60 16.28 4.22 -13.36
C ALA A 60 16.78 3.33 -12.20
N VAL A 61 15.94 2.42 -11.68
CA VAL A 61 16.32 1.48 -10.60
C VAL A 61 17.40 0.52 -11.08
N GLU A 62 18.45 0.38 -10.28
CA GLU A 62 19.55 -0.54 -10.52
C GLU A 62 19.21 -1.98 -10.06
N GLU A 63 19.78 -3.00 -10.70
CA GLU A 63 19.41 -4.41 -10.45
C GLU A 63 19.66 -4.89 -9.02
N GLN A 64 20.63 -4.30 -8.31
CA GLN A 64 20.96 -4.63 -6.92
C GLN A 64 20.10 -3.91 -5.89
N GLU A 65 19.31 -2.91 -6.29
CA GLU A 65 18.40 -2.24 -5.37
C GLU A 65 17.29 -3.19 -4.92
N LEU A 66 16.93 -3.11 -3.63
CA LEU A 66 15.87 -3.92 -3.07
C LEU A 66 14.53 -3.60 -3.74
N PHE A 67 13.83 -4.64 -4.19
CA PHE A 67 12.52 -4.54 -4.81
C PHE A 67 11.54 -3.81 -3.89
N ASP A 68 11.51 -4.14 -2.60
CA ASP A 68 10.58 -3.57 -1.62
C ASP A 68 10.73 -2.03 -1.54
N LYS A 69 11.96 -1.51 -1.61
CA LYS A 69 12.27 -0.07 -1.57
C LYS A 69 12.15 0.66 -2.91
N SER A 70 11.99 -0.10 -4.00
CA SER A 70 11.98 0.44 -5.35
C SER A 70 10.70 0.04 -6.05
N HIS A 71 10.72 -1.00 -6.89
CA HIS A 71 9.59 -1.46 -7.69
C HIS A 71 8.34 -1.73 -6.85
N GLY A 72 8.46 -2.38 -5.68
CA GLY A 72 7.34 -2.65 -4.78
C GLY A 72 6.69 -1.37 -4.26
N PHE A 73 7.48 -0.42 -3.78
CA PHE A 73 6.97 0.88 -3.32
C PHE A 73 6.32 1.66 -4.48
N TYR A 74 6.99 1.72 -5.65
CA TYR A 74 6.46 2.38 -6.83
C TYR A 74 5.16 1.73 -7.35
N LEU A 75 5.02 0.41 -7.24
CA LEU A 75 3.78 -0.31 -7.54
C LEU A 75 2.62 0.16 -6.65
N ALA A 76 2.84 0.32 -5.34
CA ALA A 76 1.82 0.83 -4.43
C ALA A 76 1.42 2.27 -4.78
N VAL A 77 2.41 3.13 -5.03
CA VAL A 77 2.16 4.52 -5.46
C VAL A 77 1.37 4.56 -6.77
N VAL A 78 1.74 3.72 -7.74
CA VAL A 78 1.09 3.63 -9.05
C VAL A 78 -0.35 3.14 -8.90
N GLN A 79 -0.58 2.09 -8.12
CA GLN A 79 -1.93 1.58 -7.84
C GLN A 79 -2.85 2.70 -7.35
N GLY A 80 -2.38 3.55 -6.45
CA GLY A 80 -3.19 4.63 -5.89
C GLY A 80 -3.56 5.73 -6.90
N PHE A 81 -2.88 5.84 -8.06
CA PHE A 81 -3.32 6.74 -9.12
C PHE A 81 -4.54 6.20 -9.86
N PHE A 82 -4.71 4.87 -9.92
CA PHE A 82 -5.79 4.21 -10.66
C PHE A 82 -6.99 3.85 -9.79
N LEU A 83 -6.75 3.48 -8.52
CA LEU A 83 -7.75 2.86 -7.67
C LEU A 83 -7.70 3.39 -6.24
N THR A 84 -8.79 3.17 -5.52
CA THR A 84 -8.86 3.39 -4.07
C THR A 84 -7.82 2.54 -3.34
N TYR A 85 -7.23 3.14 -2.31
CA TYR A 85 -6.34 2.48 -1.35
C TYR A 85 -6.71 2.90 0.08
N TYR A 86 -6.26 2.14 1.06
CA TYR A 86 -6.70 2.25 2.45
C TYR A 86 -5.53 2.57 3.35
N TYR A 87 -5.77 3.26 4.46
CA TYR A 87 -4.71 3.75 5.34
C TYR A 87 -4.93 3.32 6.79
N THR A 88 -3.85 2.98 7.49
CA THR A 88 -3.80 2.73 8.94
C THR A 88 -2.51 3.29 9.53
N ARG A 89 -2.55 3.71 10.80
CA ARG A 89 -1.40 4.22 11.55
C ARG A 89 -0.82 3.14 12.46
N GLY A 90 0.46 2.82 12.25
CA GLY A 90 1.25 1.99 13.16
C GLY A 90 0.93 0.49 13.12
N SER A 91 0.13 0.04 12.17
CA SER A 91 -0.29 -1.36 12.03
C SER A 91 0.05 -1.88 10.64
N ALA A 92 0.71 -3.04 10.59
CA ALA A 92 1.14 -3.70 9.36
C ALA A 92 1.16 -5.23 9.53
N PHE A 93 0.95 -5.96 8.43
CA PHE A 93 1.21 -7.39 8.32
C PHE A 93 2.69 -7.71 8.48
N SER A 94 3.59 -6.90 7.94
CA SER A 94 5.04 -7.11 8.09
C SER A 94 5.43 -7.22 9.58
N PHE A 95 4.89 -6.33 10.43
CA PHE A 95 5.10 -6.35 11.88
C PHE A 95 4.42 -7.56 12.55
N LEU A 96 3.20 -7.91 12.13
CA LEU A 96 2.53 -9.13 12.62
C LEU A 96 3.33 -10.39 12.32
N ILE A 97 3.92 -10.47 11.13
CA ILE A 97 4.72 -11.61 10.67
C ILE A 97 6.05 -11.69 11.41
N GLU A 98 6.66 -10.54 11.72
CA GLU A 98 7.86 -10.48 12.56
C GLU A 98 7.59 -11.05 13.96
N GLU A 99 6.48 -10.64 14.61
CA GLU A 99 6.09 -11.21 15.91
C GLU A 99 5.63 -12.67 15.78
N LYS A 100 4.91 -12.99 14.71
CA LYS A 100 4.22 -14.27 14.51
C LYS A 100 4.42 -14.80 13.08
N PRO A 101 5.53 -15.52 12.83
CA PRO A 101 5.88 -16.03 11.50
C PRO A 101 4.83 -16.92 10.83
N VAL A 102 3.88 -17.49 11.59
CA VAL A 102 2.76 -18.30 11.05
C VAL A 102 1.90 -17.53 10.04
N TYR A 103 1.81 -16.20 10.16
CA TYR A 103 1.01 -15.37 9.25
C TYR A 103 1.62 -15.25 7.84
N ARG A 104 2.87 -15.68 7.62
CA ARG A 104 3.46 -15.80 6.26
C ARG A 104 2.65 -16.72 5.35
N ARG A 105 1.82 -17.60 5.91
CA ARG A 105 0.91 -18.45 5.11
C ARG A 105 -0.05 -17.65 4.22
N TYR A 106 -0.35 -16.40 4.59
CA TYR A 106 -1.23 -15.52 3.82
C TYR A 106 -0.49 -14.67 2.79
N THR A 107 0.83 -14.76 2.67
CA THR A 107 1.58 -13.87 1.78
C THR A 107 2.17 -14.64 0.59
N THR A 108 2.31 -13.95 -0.53
CA THR A 108 2.98 -14.43 -1.72
C THR A 108 4.28 -13.63 -1.89
N PRO A 109 5.45 -14.29 -1.98
CA PRO A 109 6.71 -13.60 -2.22
C PRO A 109 6.70 -12.82 -3.55
N TRP A 110 7.42 -11.71 -3.61
CA TRP A 110 7.53 -10.86 -4.79
C TRP A 110 8.01 -11.63 -6.03
N CYS A 111 8.97 -12.54 -5.87
CA CYS A 111 9.44 -13.38 -6.97
C CYS A 111 8.36 -14.29 -7.60
N GLY A 112 7.23 -14.49 -6.93
CA GLY A 112 6.07 -15.22 -7.45
C GLY A 112 5.14 -14.38 -8.33
N VAL A 113 5.24 -13.05 -8.28
CA VAL A 113 4.36 -12.12 -9.03
C VAL A 113 5.11 -11.12 -9.89
N THR A 114 6.42 -10.98 -9.70
CA THR A 114 7.28 -10.08 -10.48
C THR A 114 7.75 -10.74 -11.78
N PRO A 115 7.68 -10.05 -12.94
CA PRO A 115 8.22 -10.58 -14.20
C PRO A 115 9.73 -10.82 -14.13
N ARG A 116 10.21 -11.85 -14.84
CA ARG A 116 11.65 -12.22 -14.86
C ARG A 116 12.60 -11.11 -15.32
N ALA A 117 12.10 -10.11 -16.03
CA ALA A 117 12.87 -8.95 -16.47
C ALA A 117 13.27 -8.01 -15.31
N PHE A 118 12.73 -8.23 -14.11
CA PHE A 118 13.02 -7.45 -12.91
C PHE A 118 13.62 -8.37 -11.84
N PRO A 119 14.94 -8.65 -11.91
CA PRO A 119 15.61 -9.63 -11.05
C PRO A 119 15.94 -9.11 -9.65
N ASN A 120 15.45 -7.93 -9.28
CA ASN A 120 15.79 -7.24 -8.03
C ASN A 120 15.56 -8.14 -6.80
N PRO A 121 16.51 -8.15 -5.84
CA PRO A 121 16.35 -8.90 -4.59
C PRO A 121 15.20 -8.34 -3.77
N ALA A 122 14.48 -9.19 -3.04
CA ALA A 122 13.32 -8.79 -2.25
C ALA A 122 13.34 -9.44 -0.85
N GLU A 123 13.05 -8.64 0.17
CA GLU A 123 12.91 -9.07 1.57
C GLU A 123 11.47 -9.53 1.88
N ASN A 124 10.49 -9.10 1.09
CA ASN A 124 9.07 -9.45 1.20
C ASN A 124 8.45 -8.93 2.51
N GLY A 125 8.74 -7.68 2.84
CA GLY A 125 8.28 -7.05 4.06
C GLY A 125 8.89 -5.66 4.25
N ILE A 126 8.28 -4.87 5.14
CA ILE A 126 8.74 -3.52 5.46
C ILE A 126 10.10 -3.59 6.14
N VAL A 127 11.13 -3.04 5.49
CA VAL A 127 12.48 -2.90 6.04
C VAL A 127 12.79 -1.48 6.54
N GLU A 128 12.11 -0.47 5.99
CA GLU A 128 12.22 0.94 6.39
C GLU A 128 11.01 1.75 5.87
N ASN A 129 11.05 3.08 6.01
CA ASN A 129 10.06 4.00 5.43
C ASN A 129 10.12 4.00 3.89
N TYR A 130 9.05 4.42 3.23
CA TYR A 130 8.94 4.47 1.76
C TYR A 130 9.23 3.09 1.11
N CYS A 131 8.55 2.07 1.63
CA CYS A 131 8.84 0.68 1.32
C CYS A 131 7.55 -0.12 1.15
N ALA A 132 7.51 -1.00 0.16
CA ALA A 132 6.49 -2.03 0.11
C ALA A 132 6.72 -3.07 1.21
N GLY A 133 5.62 -3.54 1.77
CA GLY A 133 5.59 -4.66 2.69
C GLY A 133 5.26 -5.95 1.96
N VAL A 134 4.32 -6.68 2.55
CA VAL A 134 3.87 -7.96 2.00
C VAL A 134 2.85 -7.78 0.87
N TYR A 135 2.76 -8.81 0.03
CA TYR A 135 1.66 -8.99 -0.90
C TYR A 135 0.83 -10.22 -0.49
N LEU A 136 -0.49 -10.07 -0.43
CA LEU A 136 -1.44 -11.17 -0.28
C LEU A 136 -2.07 -11.40 -1.65
N ALA A 137 -1.89 -12.57 -2.25
CA ALA A 137 -2.54 -12.91 -3.52
C ALA A 137 -4.06 -13.06 -3.35
N PRO A 138 -4.88 -13.00 -4.43
CA PRO A 138 -6.34 -13.06 -4.33
C PRO A 138 -6.86 -14.23 -3.49
N ALA A 139 -6.31 -15.44 -3.67
CA ALA A 139 -6.68 -16.61 -2.89
C ALA A 139 -6.38 -16.45 -1.38
N GLN A 140 -5.30 -15.76 -1.04
CA GLN A 140 -4.89 -15.54 0.34
C GLN A 140 -5.68 -14.42 1.02
N VAL A 141 -6.13 -13.41 0.26
CA VAL A 141 -7.11 -12.42 0.74
C VAL A 141 -8.40 -13.13 1.16
N VAL A 142 -8.92 -14.02 0.31
CA VAL A 142 -10.12 -14.82 0.62
C VAL A 142 -9.87 -15.68 1.86
N GLN A 143 -8.75 -16.41 1.90
CA GLN A 143 -8.40 -17.26 3.03
C GLN A 143 -8.30 -16.48 4.35
N LEU A 144 -7.66 -15.32 4.35
CA LEU A 144 -7.52 -14.50 5.56
C LEU A 144 -8.89 -14.00 6.05
N LEU A 145 -9.77 -13.57 5.15
CA LEU A 145 -11.13 -13.16 5.51
C LEU A 145 -11.92 -14.31 6.14
N GLU A 146 -11.86 -15.51 5.56
CA GLU A 146 -12.53 -16.69 6.12
C GLU A 146 -11.98 -17.07 7.49
N ASP A 147 -10.65 -17.05 7.65
CA ASP A 147 -10.01 -17.37 8.92
C ASP A 147 -10.30 -16.28 9.98
N LEU A 148 -10.44 -15.01 9.60
CA LEU A 148 -10.85 -13.93 10.50
C LEU A 148 -12.27 -14.14 11.04
N GLU A 149 -13.14 -14.77 10.26
CA GLU A 149 -14.51 -15.12 10.66
C GLU A 149 -14.54 -16.38 11.54
N ARG A 150 -13.74 -17.40 11.20
CA ARG A 150 -13.84 -18.76 11.76
C ARG A 150 -12.84 -19.08 12.86
N ASP A 151 -11.68 -18.44 12.88
CA ASP A 151 -10.60 -18.70 13.84
C ASP A 151 -10.48 -17.54 14.84
N PRO A 152 -10.93 -17.73 16.10
CA PRO A 152 -10.83 -16.71 17.14
C PRO A 152 -9.39 -16.26 17.42
N LYS A 153 -8.39 -17.10 17.14
CA LYS A 153 -6.99 -16.76 17.34
C LYS A 153 -6.51 -15.76 16.30
N VAL A 154 -6.88 -15.97 15.04
CA VAL A 154 -6.59 -15.04 13.93
C VAL A 154 -7.23 -13.69 14.22
N ARG A 155 -8.51 -13.68 14.61
CA ARG A 155 -9.20 -12.44 15.01
C ARG A 155 -8.50 -11.72 16.15
N SER A 156 -8.23 -12.41 17.26
CA SER A 156 -7.60 -11.79 18.44
C SER A 156 -6.20 -11.21 18.12
N ASP A 157 -5.43 -11.89 17.28
CA ASP A 157 -4.11 -11.41 16.89
C ASP A 157 -4.19 -10.19 15.96
N LEU A 158 -5.12 -10.17 15.00
CA LEU A 158 -5.34 -9.01 14.12
C LEU A 158 -5.95 -7.82 14.88
N GLU A 159 -6.86 -8.04 15.83
CA GLU A 159 -7.40 -6.99 16.70
C GLU A 159 -6.31 -6.35 17.57
N ARG A 160 -5.35 -7.15 18.05
CA ARG A 160 -4.19 -6.64 18.80
C ARG A 160 -3.28 -5.81 17.91
N GLN A 161 -3.07 -6.23 16.67
CA GLN A 161 -2.17 -5.55 15.73
C GLN A 161 -2.79 -4.26 15.16
N TRP A 162 -4.07 -4.30 14.77
CA TRP A 162 -4.84 -3.15 14.28
C TRP A 162 -5.75 -2.60 15.38
N CYS A 163 -5.12 -2.15 16.46
CA CYS A 163 -5.80 -1.58 17.61
C CYS A 163 -6.39 -0.18 17.31
N GLY A 164 -7.32 0.29 18.14
CA GLY A 164 -7.95 1.61 18.00
C GLY A 164 -8.88 1.69 16.80
N ASP A 165 -9.73 0.68 16.61
CA ASP A 165 -10.73 0.58 15.53
C ASP A 165 -10.14 0.54 14.11
N GLN A 166 -8.85 0.27 13.97
CA GLN A 166 -8.18 0.16 12.67
C GLN A 166 -8.45 -1.16 11.95
N LEU A 167 -8.80 -2.24 12.67
CA LEU A 167 -9.09 -3.53 12.05
C LEU A 167 -10.25 -3.46 11.04
N PRO A 168 -11.38 -2.79 11.33
CA PRO A 168 -12.42 -2.52 10.34
C PRO A 168 -11.91 -1.91 9.02
N VAL A 169 -10.92 -1.00 9.08
CA VAL A 169 -10.34 -0.38 7.87
C VAL A 169 -9.55 -1.41 7.06
N LEU A 170 -8.76 -2.26 7.72
CA LEU A 170 -8.09 -3.38 7.04
C LEU A 170 -9.11 -4.35 6.43
N VAL A 171 -10.17 -4.70 7.17
CA VAL A 171 -11.22 -5.61 6.68
C VAL A 171 -11.91 -5.02 5.46
N LYS A 172 -12.18 -3.71 5.45
CA LYS A 172 -12.71 -2.99 4.28
C LYS A 172 -11.78 -3.10 3.08
N ALA A 173 -10.46 -2.96 3.28
CA ALA A 173 -9.47 -3.14 2.22
C ALA A 173 -9.46 -4.57 1.65
N LEU A 174 -9.48 -5.58 2.53
CA LEU A 174 -9.54 -6.99 2.14
C LEU A 174 -10.84 -7.33 1.41
N GLN A 175 -11.97 -6.80 1.86
CA GLN A 175 -13.28 -6.99 1.21
C GLN A 175 -13.28 -6.38 -0.19
N ALA A 176 -12.77 -5.15 -0.35
CA ALA A 176 -12.67 -4.49 -1.65
C ALA A 176 -11.74 -5.25 -2.60
N ALA A 177 -10.65 -5.82 -2.09
CA ALA A 177 -9.77 -6.70 -2.87
C ALA A 177 -10.49 -7.99 -3.29
N ARG A 178 -11.20 -8.66 -2.38
CA ARG A 178 -11.99 -9.87 -2.66
C ARG A 178 -13.06 -9.63 -3.73
N GLU A 179 -13.85 -8.55 -3.60
CA GLU A 179 -14.94 -8.22 -4.52
C GLU A 179 -14.47 -7.98 -5.94
N GLN A 180 -13.21 -7.57 -6.10
CA GLN A 180 -12.60 -7.26 -7.39
C GLN A 180 -11.59 -8.35 -7.83
N GLU A 181 -11.55 -9.49 -7.13
CA GLU A 181 -10.66 -10.62 -7.39
C GLU A 181 -9.16 -10.23 -7.42
N ARG A 182 -8.80 -9.23 -6.59
CA ARG A 182 -7.44 -8.71 -6.46
C ARG A 182 -6.73 -9.26 -5.24
N GLY A 183 -5.41 -9.16 -5.26
CA GLY A 183 -4.60 -9.27 -4.05
C GLY A 183 -4.58 -7.95 -3.29
N LEU A 184 -3.83 -7.92 -2.19
CA LEU A 184 -3.64 -6.74 -1.36
C LEU A 184 -2.15 -6.49 -1.14
N LEU A 185 -1.68 -5.32 -1.55
CA LEU A 185 -0.30 -4.87 -1.37
C LEU A 185 -0.21 -3.91 -0.18
N GLU A 186 0.67 -4.20 0.77
CA GLU A 186 1.05 -3.30 1.85
C GLU A 186 2.19 -2.35 1.44
N ALA A 187 2.14 -1.09 1.84
CA ALA A 187 3.26 -0.15 1.68
C ALA A 187 3.27 0.94 2.76
N THR A 188 4.45 1.48 3.06
CA THR A 188 4.62 2.59 4.01
C THR A 188 4.78 3.92 3.29
N GLU A 189 4.26 4.98 3.90
CA GLU A 189 4.49 6.39 3.51
C GLU A 189 4.05 6.75 2.08
N VAL A 190 3.09 6.01 1.50
CA VAL A 190 2.41 6.42 0.25
C VAL A 190 1.53 7.64 0.50
N VAL A 191 0.95 7.73 1.69
CA VAL A 191 0.19 8.87 2.20
C VAL A 191 0.73 9.23 3.58
N GLU A 192 0.92 10.52 3.83
CA GLU A 192 1.46 11.09 5.07
C GLU A 192 0.43 12.10 5.60
N PRO A 193 -0.59 11.65 6.37
CA PRO A 193 -1.59 12.56 6.91
C PRO A 193 -0.99 13.49 7.95
N ASN A 194 -1.35 14.78 7.90
CA ASN A 194 -0.94 15.75 8.91
C ASN A 194 -2.10 16.01 9.88
N PRO A 195 -2.05 15.50 11.13
CA PRO A 195 -3.16 15.62 12.06
C PRO A 195 -3.35 17.02 12.64
N ILE A 196 -2.32 17.87 12.57
CA ILE A 196 -2.37 19.25 13.06
C ILE A 196 -2.96 20.17 12.00
N SER A 197 -2.55 19.95 10.75
CA SER A 197 -2.98 20.70 9.58
C SER A 197 -3.46 19.73 8.50
N PRO A 198 -4.72 19.22 8.56
CA PRO A 198 -5.19 18.20 7.60
C PRO A 198 -5.04 18.59 6.13
N ASN A 199 -5.14 19.89 5.82
CA ASN A 199 -4.94 20.44 4.47
C ASN A 199 -3.49 20.39 3.97
N GLU A 200 -2.53 20.14 4.87
CA GLU A 200 -1.10 19.96 4.57
C GLU A 200 -0.72 18.47 4.52
N SER A 201 -1.70 17.56 4.45
CA SER A 201 -1.44 16.14 4.24
C SER A 201 -0.85 15.90 2.85
N CYS A 202 0.15 15.02 2.77
CA CYS A 202 0.86 14.71 1.53
C CYS A 202 0.56 13.28 1.06
N SER A 203 0.73 13.05 -0.25
CA SER A 203 0.75 11.71 -0.81
C SER A 203 1.64 11.67 -2.06
N TYR A 204 2.35 10.56 -2.21
CA TYR A 204 3.09 10.23 -3.43
C TYR A 204 2.15 9.77 -4.55
N SER A 205 0.90 9.42 -4.22
CA SER A 205 -0.13 8.97 -5.14
C SER A 205 -1.28 10.00 -5.27
N ASN A 206 -2.45 9.55 -5.73
CA ASN A 206 -3.66 10.37 -5.74
C ASN A 206 -4.33 10.36 -4.35
N LEU A 207 -4.12 11.45 -3.59
CA LEU A 207 -4.71 11.62 -2.26
C LEU A 207 -6.24 11.43 -2.23
N PHE A 208 -6.96 11.76 -3.32
CA PHE A 208 -8.42 11.60 -3.38
C PHE A 208 -8.87 10.14 -3.49
N HIS A 209 -7.97 9.24 -3.82
CA HIS A 209 -8.21 7.80 -3.80
C HIS A 209 -7.89 7.14 -2.45
N CYS A 210 -7.33 7.90 -1.49
CA CYS A 210 -7.18 7.40 -0.13
C CYS A 210 -8.55 7.32 0.55
N ASP A 211 -8.94 6.12 0.99
CA ASP A 211 -10.12 5.94 1.82
C ASP A 211 -9.98 6.69 3.14
N LYS A 212 -11.04 7.38 3.54
CA LYS A 212 -10.96 8.40 4.60
C LYS A 212 -11.08 7.82 6.00
N ASP A 213 -11.60 6.60 6.16
CA ASP A 213 -11.96 6.05 7.48
C ASP A 213 -10.73 5.98 8.39
N GLY A 214 -9.63 5.40 7.89
CA GLY A 214 -8.38 5.31 8.64
C GLY A 214 -7.72 6.66 8.91
N VAL A 215 -7.85 7.61 7.97
CA VAL A 215 -7.33 8.97 8.15
C VAL A 215 -8.06 9.65 9.31
N TYR A 216 -9.39 9.58 9.34
CA TYR A 216 -10.19 10.14 10.42
C TYR A 216 -9.88 9.50 11.78
N LEU A 217 -9.68 8.18 11.83
CA LEU A 217 -9.25 7.50 13.07
C LEU A 217 -7.92 8.06 13.60
N PHE A 218 -6.96 8.33 12.71
CA PHE A 218 -5.70 8.92 13.10
C PHE A 218 -5.85 10.37 13.59
N LEU A 219 -6.62 11.20 12.86
CA LEU A 219 -6.91 12.58 13.27
C LEU A 219 -7.55 12.64 14.67
N ASP A 220 -8.56 11.80 14.91
CA ASP A 220 -9.26 11.73 16.19
C ASP A 220 -8.34 11.29 17.34
N THR A 221 -7.47 10.31 17.08
CA THR A 221 -6.50 9.81 18.06
C THR A 221 -5.46 10.88 18.40
N ALA A 222 -4.92 11.56 17.39
CA ALA A 222 -3.96 12.64 17.58
C ALA A 222 -4.56 13.82 18.35
N LEU A 223 -5.81 14.21 18.04
CA LEU A 223 -6.51 15.27 18.76
C LEU A 223 -6.69 14.92 20.24
N LYS A 224 -7.11 13.69 20.56
CA LYS A 224 -7.24 13.22 21.95
C LYS A 224 -5.91 13.28 22.70
N GLN A 225 -4.82 12.86 22.06
CA GLN A 225 -3.47 12.91 22.65
C GLN A 225 -3.01 14.35 22.92
N LEU A 226 -3.29 15.29 22.02
CA LEU A 226 -2.97 16.70 22.22
C LEU A 226 -3.76 17.30 23.39
N VAL A 227 -5.06 17.03 23.48
CA VAL A 227 -5.89 17.51 24.60
C VAL A 227 -5.36 16.98 25.92
N GLN A 228 -5.05 15.68 25.99
CA GLN A 228 -4.48 15.07 27.20
C GLN A 228 -3.14 15.71 27.59
N ALA A 229 -2.23 15.91 26.64
CA ALA A 229 -0.93 16.54 26.90
C ALA A 229 -1.09 17.99 27.40
N MET A 230 -2.08 18.72 26.89
CA MET A 230 -2.41 20.08 27.36
C MET A 230 -3.01 20.11 28.77
N GLU A 231 -3.75 19.08 29.16
CA GLU A 231 -4.31 18.93 30.51
C GLU A 231 -3.23 18.54 31.53
N GLU A 232 -2.31 17.64 31.15
CA GLU A 232 -1.18 17.22 32.00
C GLU A 232 -0.12 18.32 32.18
N SER A 233 -0.08 19.29 31.27
CA SER A 233 0.84 20.44 31.33
C SER A 233 0.27 21.65 32.11
N LYS A 234 -0.95 21.55 32.65
CA LYS A 234 -1.58 22.57 33.52
C LYS A 234 -1.39 22.26 34.99
#